data_AF-A0A3M1Q0X7-F1
#
_entry.id   AF-A0A3M1Q0X7-F1
#
_cell.length_a   1.000
_cell.length_b   1.000
_cell.length_c   1.000
_cell.angle_alpha   90.00
_cell.angle_beta   90.00
_cell.angle_gamma   90.00
#
_symmetry.space_group_name_H-M   'P 1'
#
loop_
_entity.id
_entity.type
_entity.pdbx_description
1 polymer ?
#
loop_
_entity_poly.entity_id
_entity_poly.type
_entity_poly.pdbx_seq_one_letter_code
_entity_poly.pdbx_strand_id
1 'polypeptide(L)'
;MCRKAHTSVFRVGLSHQAKSRRGRLEESALKPQPLASPLVRANGVCTAAVGGQLVSELHADAELAARVRELTAEHAGLEPAEISLACHLQNDLSLDSLDQIELAMAFEQAFGVTIEDRQIQQVRTVGQAVELVQSLRRQASEQVARESSPRRVVKNKTPRRRSVVDMASRGWRPGPA
;
A
#
# COMPACT_ATOMS: atom_id res chain seq x y z
N MET A 1 -27.15 62.05 32.55
CA MET A 1 -28.28 62.01 33.51
C MET A 1 -29.54 61.57 32.77
N CYS A 2 -30.24 60.53 33.26
CA CYS A 2 -31.70 60.29 33.17
C CYS A 2 -32.32 60.09 31.75
N ARG A 3 -33.14 59.08 31.42
CA ARG A 3 -34.00 58.12 32.15
C ARG A 3 -34.30 56.94 31.19
N LYS A 4 -34.11 55.69 31.62
CA LYS A 4 -35.16 54.67 31.92
C LYS A 4 -36.20 54.39 30.82
N ALA A 5 -35.95 53.26 30.13
CA ALA A 5 -36.82 52.12 29.77
C ALA A 5 -38.31 52.33 29.49
N HIS A 6 -38.83 51.73 28.42
CA HIS A 6 -40.11 50.98 28.42
C HIS A 6 -40.19 50.03 27.21
N THR A 7 -40.03 48.74 27.52
CA THR A 7 -40.84 47.59 27.06
C THR A 7 -41.55 47.66 25.70
N SER A 8 -41.12 46.82 24.74
CA SER A 8 -42.08 46.11 23.88
C SER A 8 -41.59 44.71 23.54
N VAL A 9 -42.45 43.78 23.88
CA VAL A 9 -42.37 42.33 23.76
C VAL A 9 -42.54 41.98 22.28
N PHE A 10 -41.53 41.41 21.63
CA PHE A 10 -41.73 40.71 20.37
C PHE A 10 -41.23 39.28 20.45
N ARG A 11 -42.23 38.41 20.50
CA ARG A 11 -42.16 36.96 20.60
C ARG A 11 -42.04 36.42 19.18
N VAL A 12 -40.86 35.96 18.80
CA VAL A 12 -40.69 35.07 17.63
C VAL A 12 -40.15 33.76 18.17
N GLY A 13 -41.02 32.75 18.14
CA GLY A 13 -40.65 31.37 18.39
C GLY A 13 -40.00 30.75 17.15
N LEU A 14 -39.50 29.52 17.36
CA LEU A 14 -38.79 28.63 16.44
C LEU A 14 -37.31 28.99 16.26
N SER A 15 -36.32 28.10 16.42
CA SER A 15 -36.26 26.68 16.76
C SER A 15 -34.79 26.36 17.03
N HIS A 16 -34.52 25.21 17.66
CA HIS A 16 -33.21 24.52 17.71
C HIS A 16 -32.08 25.18 18.51
N GLN A 17 -31.93 24.79 19.79
CA GLN A 17 -30.69 24.13 20.23
C GLN A 17 -30.85 23.52 21.63
N ALA A 18 -30.84 22.19 21.70
CA ALA A 18 -30.58 21.46 22.93
C ALA A 18 -29.16 20.90 22.84
N LYS A 19 -28.23 21.43 23.66
CA LYS A 19 -26.99 20.72 23.99
C LYS A 19 -26.81 20.72 25.50
N SER A 20 -27.33 19.65 26.09
CA SER A 20 -27.17 19.27 27.48
C SER A 20 -25.70 19.04 27.78
N ARG A 21 -25.12 19.83 28.68
CA ARG A 21 -23.95 19.42 29.45
C ARG A 21 -24.42 18.45 30.52
N ARG A 22 -23.89 17.24 30.52
CA ARG A 22 -23.54 16.48 31.74
C ARG A 22 -22.73 15.25 31.30
N GLY A 23 -21.54 15.12 31.88
CA GLY A 23 -20.67 13.99 31.65
C GLY A 23 -21.36 12.68 32.03
N ARG A 24 -21.00 11.65 31.30
CA ARG A 24 -21.16 10.25 31.69
C ARG A 24 -20.03 9.48 31.05
N LEU A 25 -19.23 8.87 31.91
CA LEU A 25 -18.25 7.84 31.58
C LEU A 25 -19.00 6.73 30.83
N GLU A 26 -18.66 6.47 29.58
CA GLU A 26 -19.10 5.27 28.87
C GLU A 26 -17.94 4.29 28.86
N GLU A 27 -17.87 3.56 29.97
CA GLU A 27 -17.31 2.23 30.06
C GLU A 27 -18.10 1.33 29.10
N SER A 28 -17.63 1.23 27.85
CA SER A 28 -18.22 0.34 26.86
C SER A 28 -17.62 -1.05 27.03
N ALA A 29 -18.25 -1.78 27.93
CA ALA A 29 -18.17 -3.22 28.05
C ALA A 29 -18.40 -3.90 26.69
N LEU A 30 -17.32 -4.44 26.10
CA LEU A 30 -17.43 -5.55 25.16
C LEU A 30 -17.40 -6.85 25.96
N LYS A 31 -18.50 -7.59 25.84
CA LYS A 31 -18.91 -8.76 26.62
C LYS A 31 -17.87 -9.89 26.65
N PRO A 32 -17.75 -10.65 27.76
CA PRO A 32 -17.00 -11.90 27.78
C PRO A 32 -17.68 -12.94 26.89
N GLN A 33 -16.94 -13.51 25.94
CA GLN A 33 -17.41 -14.64 25.14
C GLN A 33 -17.37 -15.92 25.99
N PRO A 34 -18.41 -16.75 25.95
CA PRO A 34 -18.59 -17.89 26.86
C PRO A 34 -17.60 -19.02 26.59
N LEU A 35 -17.03 -19.53 27.68
CA LEU A 35 -16.40 -20.84 27.76
C LEU A 35 -17.43 -21.96 27.53
N ALA A 36 -16.91 -23.05 26.98
CA ALA A 36 -17.44 -24.39 26.89
C ALA A 36 -18.25 -24.73 25.62
N SER A 37 -17.64 -25.59 24.81
CA SER A 37 -18.33 -26.67 24.12
C SER A 37 -17.53 -27.96 24.27
N PRO A 38 -18.20 -29.12 24.24
CA PRO A 38 -17.89 -30.22 25.14
C PRO A 38 -16.86 -31.21 24.59
N LEU A 39 -16.23 -31.88 25.55
CA LEU A 39 -15.40 -33.07 25.42
C LEU A 39 -16.09 -34.14 24.56
N VAL A 40 -15.52 -34.50 23.40
CA VAL A 40 -15.82 -35.76 22.72
C VAL A 40 -14.53 -36.48 22.31
N ARG A 41 -14.20 -37.42 23.20
CA ARG A 41 -13.73 -38.80 23.01
C ARG A 41 -12.65 -39.11 21.95
N ALA A 42 -11.53 -39.59 22.50
CA ALA A 42 -10.45 -40.34 21.89
C ALA A 42 -10.82 -41.36 20.81
N ASN A 43 -10.02 -41.34 19.74
CA ASN A 43 -9.36 -42.47 19.05
C ASN A 43 -8.33 -41.78 18.12
N GLY A 44 -7.02 -41.87 18.32
CA GLY A 44 -6.21 -43.07 18.17
C GLY A 44 -5.41 -42.96 16.87
N VAL A 45 -4.10 -42.64 16.98
CA VAL A 45 -3.04 -42.72 15.93
C VAL A 45 -3.25 -41.68 14.79
N CYS A 46 -2.27 -41.01 14.18
CA CYS A 46 -0.88 -41.33 13.87
C CYS A 46 0.00 -40.08 13.91
N THR A 47 1.20 -40.23 14.45
CA THR A 47 2.38 -39.42 14.11
C THR A 47 2.68 -39.56 12.62
N ALA A 48 2.56 -38.49 11.83
CA ALA A 48 3.33 -38.24 10.61
C ALA A 48 2.87 -36.94 9.92
N ALA A 49 3.84 -36.16 9.45
CA ALA A 49 3.71 -35.17 8.38
C ALA A 49 2.75 -34.01 8.65
N VAL A 50 3.25 -32.93 9.26
CA VAL A 50 2.70 -31.60 9.00
C VAL A 50 3.24 -31.13 7.65
N GLY A 51 2.65 -31.67 6.58
CA GLY A 51 2.42 -30.88 5.38
C GLY A 51 1.30 -29.90 5.69
N GLY A 52 1.64 -28.62 5.84
CA GLY A 52 0.70 -27.52 6.08
C GLY A 52 0.85 -26.46 4.99
N GLN A 53 0.58 -26.86 3.75
CA GLN A 53 0.39 -25.97 2.63
C GLN A 53 -0.99 -25.30 2.78
N LEU A 54 -1.09 -23.99 2.51
CA LEU A 54 -2.30 -23.16 2.43
C LEU A 54 -2.69 -22.33 3.68
N VAL A 55 -1.80 -21.44 4.13
CA VAL A 55 -2.19 -20.16 4.78
C VAL A 55 -1.43 -18.94 4.23
N SER A 56 -0.75 -19.09 3.09
CA SER A 56 0.38 -18.25 2.65
C SER A 56 0.02 -16.88 2.06
N GLU A 57 -1.23 -16.59 1.68
CA GLU A 57 -1.57 -15.30 1.06
C GLU A 57 -2.28 -14.33 2.02
N LEU A 58 -3.14 -14.81 2.92
CA LEU A 58 -3.88 -13.93 3.85
C LEU A 58 -3.04 -13.47 5.06
N HIS A 59 -2.01 -14.23 5.45
CA HIS A 59 -1.10 -13.83 6.53
C HIS A 59 0.04 -12.95 6.02
N ALA A 60 0.31 -12.95 4.71
CA ALA A 60 1.38 -12.15 4.12
C ALA A 60 1.15 -10.65 4.31
N ASP A 61 -0.11 -10.19 4.25
CA ASP A 61 -0.45 -8.78 4.43
C ASP A 61 -0.29 -8.33 5.88
N ALA A 62 -0.69 -9.17 6.84
CA ALA A 62 -0.53 -8.90 8.27
C ALA A 62 0.95 -8.92 8.69
N GLU A 63 1.73 -9.87 8.17
CA GLU A 63 3.17 -9.95 8.39
C GLU A 63 3.90 -8.77 7.74
N LEU A 64 3.48 -8.33 6.56
CA LEU A 64 4.02 -7.14 5.90
C LEU A 64 3.76 -5.88 6.73
N ALA A 65 2.55 -5.70 7.25
CA ALA A 65 2.23 -4.57 8.13
C ALA A 65 3.05 -4.60 9.42
N ALA A 66 3.27 -5.77 10.02
CA ALA A 66 4.14 -5.92 11.19
C ALA A 66 5.59 -5.55 10.87
N ARG A 67 6.12 -6.04 9.74
CA ARG A 67 7.51 -5.78 9.35
C ARG A 67 7.76 -4.32 8.98
N VAL A 68 6.81 -3.67 8.30
CA VAL A 68 6.88 -2.24 7.99
C VAL A 68 6.89 -1.41 9.29
N ARG A 69 6.07 -1.79 10.28
CA ARG A 69 6.06 -1.13 11.59
C ARG A 69 7.38 -1.28 12.33
N GLU A 70 7.98 -2.47 12.33
CA GLU A 70 9.29 -2.70 12.95
C GLU A 70 10.37 -1.81 12.35
N LEU A 71 10.50 -1.78 11.02
CA LEU A 71 11.49 -0.94 10.35
C LEU A 71 11.24 0.55 10.61
N THR A 72 9.97 0.98 10.57
CA THR A 72 9.62 2.38 10.88
C THR A 72 9.95 2.72 12.34
N ALA A 73 9.77 1.78 13.27
CA ALA A 73 10.10 1.93 14.68
C ALA A 73 11.60 2.04 14.92
N GLU A 74 12.40 1.24 14.22
CA GLU A 74 13.86 1.30 14.26
C GLU A 74 14.39 2.68 13.82
N HIS A 75 13.84 3.24 12.73
CA HIS A 75 14.25 4.56 12.24
C HIS A 75 13.73 5.72 13.10
N ALA A 76 12.51 5.62 13.64
CA ALA A 76 11.93 6.63 14.53
C ALA A 76 12.50 6.56 15.97
N GLY A 77 13.15 5.46 16.35
CA GLY A 77 13.62 5.23 17.72
C GLY A 77 12.49 5.02 18.74
N LEU A 78 11.36 4.47 18.30
CA LEU A 78 10.16 4.21 19.11
C LEU A 78 9.88 2.72 19.18
N GLU A 79 8.97 2.31 20.07
CA GLU A 79 8.50 0.92 20.13
C GLU A 79 7.49 0.63 19.01
N PRO A 80 7.52 -0.57 18.38
CA PRO A 80 6.57 -0.92 17.32
C PRO A 80 5.11 -0.91 17.80
N ALA A 81 4.89 -1.09 19.11
CA ALA A 81 3.58 -1.00 19.75
C ALA A 81 2.98 0.41 19.75
N GLU A 82 3.82 1.46 19.75
CA GLU A 82 3.39 2.86 19.75
C GLU A 82 3.05 3.36 18.34
N ILE A 83 3.55 2.69 17.31
CA ILE A 83 3.30 3.04 15.92
C ILE A 83 2.01 2.40 15.42
N SER A 84 1.03 3.24 15.10
CA SER A 84 -0.23 2.84 14.46
C SER A 84 -0.15 3.01 12.93
N LEU A 85 -0.95 2.25 12.19
CA LEU A 85 -1.04 2.39 10.72
C LEU A 85 -1.58 3.76 10.30
N ALA A 86 -2.37 4.43 11.14
CA ALA A 86 -2.88 5.77 10.88
C ALA A 86 -1.89 6.90 11.21
N CYS A 87 -0.73 6.56 11.79
CA CYS A 87 0.27 7.51 12.23
C CYS A 87 0.95 8.17 11.02
N HIS A 88 1.16 9.49 11.10
CA HIS A 88 1.74 10.29 10.04
C HIS A 88 3.27 10.34 10.17
N LEU A 89 3.99 9.98 9.11
CA LEU A 89 5.47 9.88 9.11
C LEU A 89 6.13 11.20 9.52
N GLN A 90 5.69 12.31 8.93
CA GLN A 90 6.24 13.64 9.24
C GLN A 90 5.66 14.29 10.50
N ASN A 91 4.33 14.24 10.70
CA ASN A 91 3.69 15.02 11.76
C ASN A 91 3.74 14.33 13.14
N ASP A 92 3.68 13.00 13.17
CA ASP A 92 3.65 12.24 14.42
C ASP A 92 5.02 11.62 14.73
N LEU A 93 5.65 10.99 13.73
CA LEU A 93 6.96 10.33 13.90
C LEU A 93 8.15 11.26 13.64
N SER A 94 7.90 12.51 13.20
CA SER A 94 8.93 13.51 12.91
C SER A 94 10.03 13.02 11.94
N LEU A 95 9.69 12.10 11.03
CA LEU A 95 10.59 11.64 9.98
C LEU A 95 10.67 12.68 8.87
N ASP A 96 11.85 13.29 8.70
CA ASP A 96 12.06 14.29 7.65
C ASP A 96 12.22 13.63 6.27
N SER A 97 12.34 14.45 5.23
CA SER A 97 12.55 14.05 3.85
C SER A 97 13.78 13.17 3.62
N LEU A 98 14.84 13.33 4.43
CA LEU A 98 16.04 12.48 4.36
C LEU A 98 15.76 11.11 5.00
N ASP A 99 15.13 11.09 6.17
CA ASP A 99 14.78 9.86 6.89
C ASP A 99 13.84 8.97 6.06
N GLN A 100 12.95 9.59 5.28
CA GLN A 100 12.08 8.87 4.34
C GLN A 100 12.86 8.14 3.24
N ILE A 101 13.97 8.71 2.74
CA ILE A 101 14.82 8.07 1.73
C ILE A 101 15.58 6.89 2.36
N GLU A 102 16.06 7.05 3.60
CA GLU A 102 16.70 5.96 4.34
C GLU A 102 15.73 4.80 4.60
N LEU A 103 14.51 5.12 5.04
CA LEU A 103 13.45 4.15 5.26
C LEU A 103 13.04 3.43 3.95
N ALA A 104 13.01 4.14 2.82
CA ALA A 104 12.74 3.53 1.51
C ALA A 104 13.79 2.48 1.16
N MET A 105 15.08 2.78 1.32
CA MET A 105 16.15 1.80 1.09
C MET A 105 16.02 0.57 2.01
N ALA A 106 15.65 0.76 3.27
CA ALA A 106 15.41 -0.34 4.20
C ALA A 106 14.23 -1.22 3.73
N PHE A 107 13.15 -0.63 3.23
CA PHE A 107 12.03 -1.36 2.63
C PHE A 107 12.42 -2.13 1.36
N GLU A 108 13.20 -1.52 0.47
CA GLU A 108 13.69 -2.19 -0.74
C GLU A 108 14.53 -3.42 -0.40
N GLN A 109 15.43 -3.30 0.57
CA GLN A 109 16.28 -4.40 1.03
C GLN A 109 15.48 -5.50 1.73
N ALA A 110 14.50 -5.14 2.56
CA ALA A 110 13.71 -6.10 3.32
C ALA A 110 12.69 -6.87 2.45
N PHE A 111 12.05 -6.20 1.49
CA PHE A 111 10.97 -6.78 0.69
C PHE A 111 11.39 -7.15 -0.74
N GLY A 112 12.60 -6.79 -1.17
CA GLY A 112 13.10 -7.06 -2.52
C GLY A 112 12.30 -6.33 -3.61
N VAL A 113 11.78 -5.14 -3.30
CA VAL A 113 11.03 -4.27 -4.22
C VAL A 113 11.89 -3.08 -4.63
N THR A 114 11.45 -2.35 -5.66
CA THR A 114 12.04 -1.08 -6.06
C THR A 114 11.01 0.02 -5.83
N ILE A 115 11.37 1.00 -4.99
CA ILE A 115 10.52 2.13 -4.60
C ILE A 115 11.20 3.39 -5.13
N GLU A 116 10.50 4.16 -5.97
CA GLU A 116 11.05 5.45 -6.41
C GLU A 116 10.96 6.49 -5.28
N ASP A 117 11.95 7.38 -5.19
CA ASP A 117 11.96 8.49 -4.20
C ASP A 117 10.68 9.32 -4.22
N ARG A 118 10.09 9.50 -5.42
CA ARG A 118 8.83 10.23 -5.57
C ARG A 118 7.66 9.52 -4.89
N GLN A 119 7.66 8.20 -4.89
CA GLN A 119 6.60 7.41 -4.27
C GLN A 119 6.68 7.53 -2.75
N ILE A 120 7.88 7.43 -2.15
CA ILE A 120 8.02 7.56 -0.69
C ILE A 120 7.70 8.97 -0.20
N GLN A 121 8.09 10.02 -0.94
CA GLN A 121 7.79 11.41 -0.58
C GLN A 121 6.29 11.75 -0.64
N GLN A 122 5.51 10.97 -1.38
CA GLN A 122 4.05 11.11 -1.44
C GLN A 122 3.35 10.39 -0.30
N VAL A 123 3.99 9.40 0.32
CA VAL A 123 3.45 8.64 1.45
C VAL A 123 3.44 9.52 2.69
N ARG A 124 2.26 9.67 3.28
CA ARG A 124 2.06 10.46 4.50
C ARG A 124 1.89 9.63 5.75
N THR A 125 1.33 8.43 5.61
CA THR A 125 0.99 7.55 6.74
C THR A 125 1.63 6.18 6.61
N VAL A 126 1.83 5.49 7.73
CA VAL A 126 2.40 4.13 7.75
C VAL A 126 1.52 3.15 6.96
N GLY A 127 0.20 3.30 7.02
CA GLY A 127 -0.74 2.49 6.24
C GLY A 127 -0.55 2.65 4.73
N GLN A 128 -0.30 3.87 4.26
CA GLN A 128 0.02 4.11 2.84
C GLN A 128 1.35 3.48 2.43
N ALA A 129 2.35 3.41 3.33
CA ALA A 129 3.59 2.71 3.05
C ALA A 129 3.36 1.19 2.86
N VAL A 130 2.54 0.59 3.72
CA VAL A 130 2.14 -0.83 3.62
C VAL A 130 1.44 -1.11 2.29
N GLU A 131 0.47 -0.27 1.91
CA GLU A 131 -0.25 -0.38 0.63
C GLU A 131 0.69 -0.23 -0.57
N LEU A 132 1.64 0.71 -0.50
CA LEU A 132 2.63 0.93 -1.56
C LEU A 132 3.47 -0.34 -1.79
N VAL A 133 4.05 -0.90 -0.72
CA VAL A 133 4.87 -2.13 -0.82
C VAL A 133 4.01 -3.30 -1.33
N GLN A 134 2.78 -3.44 -0.84
CA GLN A 134 1.86 -4.48 -1.32
C GLN A 134 1.59 -4.36 -2.83
N SER A 135 1.37 -3.14 -3.32
CA SER A 135 1.15 -2.87 -4.73
C SER A 135 2.38 -3.20 -5.59
N LEU A 136 3.58 -2.88 -5.10
CA LEU A 136 4.84 -3.13 -5.79
C LEU A 136 5.16 -4.62 -5.87
N ARG A 137 4.89 -5.40 -4.81
CA ARG A 137 5.02 -6.87 -4.82
C ARG A 137 4.13 -7.50 -5.90
N ARG A 138 2.93 -6.98 -6.10
CA ARG A 138 2.04 -7.41 -7.19
C ARG A 138 2.59 -7.01 -8.55
N GLN A 139 3.01 -5.76 -8.72
CA GLN A 139 3.56 -5.27 -9.99
C GLN A 139 4.84 -6.00 -10.40
N ALA A 140 5.73 -6.33 -9.45
CA ALA A 140 6.95 -7.08 -9.72
C ALA A 140 6.65 -8.43 -10.41
N SER A 141 5.58 -9.13 -9.98
CA SER A 141 5.15 -10.37 -10.62
C SER A 141 4.70 -10.19 -12.08
N GLU A 142 4.07 -9.05 -12.40
CA GLU A 142 3.63 -8.71 -13.76
C GLU A 142 4.78 -8.26 -14.65
N GLN A 143 5.74 -7.51 -14.11
CA GLN A 143 6.93 -7.04 -14.84
C GLN A 143 7.80 -8.21 -15.29
N VAL A 144 7.98 -9.21 -14.42
CA VAL A 144 8.69 -10.45 -14.79
C VAL A 144 7.98 -11.16 -15.95
N ALA A 145 6.66 -11.21 -15.97
CA ALA A 145 5.91 -11.83 -17.06
C ALA A 145 6.08 -11.08 -18.41
N ARG A 146 6.20 -9.74 -18.38
CA ARG A 146 6.43 -8.92 -19.58
C ARG A 146 7.86 -9.05 -20.11
N GLU A 147 8.86 -9.04 -19.23
CA GLU A 147 10.28 -9.17 -19.58
C GLU A 147 10.61 -10.58 -20.09
N SER A 148 9.97 -11.61 -19.52
CA SER A 148 10.18 -13.03 -19.89
C SER A 148 9.55 -13.41 -21.23
N SER A 149 8.69 -12.56 -21.79
CA SER A 149 8.09 -12.82 -23.09
C SER A 149 9.16 -12.62 -24.18
N PRO A 150 9.54 -13.66 -24.94
CA PRO A 150 10.63 -13.54 -25.90
C PRO A 150 10.24 -12.45 -26.89
N ARG A 151 10.97 -11.32 -26.88
CA ARG A 151 10.84 -10.29 -27.90
C ARG A 151 10.94 -11.01 -29.23
N ARG A 152 9.83 -11.05 -29.98
CA ARG A 152 9.80 -11.60 -31.34
C ARG A 152 10.85 -10.82 -32.11
N VAL A 153 12.02 -11.40 -32.30
CA VAL A 153 13.06 -10.86 -33.18
C VAL A 153 12.40 -10.76 -34.55
N VAL A 154 11.98 -9.56 -34.91
CA VAL A 154 11.51 -9.26 -36.25
C VAL A 154 12.76 -9.41 -37.10
N LYS A 155 12.93 -10.59 -37.70
CA LYS A 155 13.93 -10.81 -38.74
C LYS A 155 13.52 -9.93 -39.91
N ASN A 156 13.95 -8.68 -39.85
CA ASN A 156 14.00 -7.80 -40.99
C ASN A 156 14.86 -8.52 -42.02
N LYS A 157 14.21 -9.12 -43.02
CA LYS A 157 14.89 -9.59 -44.23
C LYS A 157 15.67 -8.38 -44.72
N THR A 158 16.99 -8.41 -44.53
CA THR A 158 17.89 -7.49 -45.22
C THR A 158 17.47 -7.52 -46.68
N PRO A 159 17.12 -6.38 -47.30
CA PRO A 159 16.83 -6.38 -48.72
C PRO A 159 18.10 -6.92 -49.37
N ARG A 160 18.01 -8.10 -49.99
CA ARG A 160 19.12 -8.63 -50.78
C ARG A 160 19.56 -7.50 -51.68
N ARG A 161 20.80 -7.03 -51.51
CA ARG A 161 21.42 -6.02 -52.37
C ARG A 161 21.16 -6.52 -53.79
N ARG A 162 20.19 -5.90 -54.50
CA ARG A 162 19.85 -6.34 -55.84
C ARG A 162 21.12 -6.15 -56.66
N SER A 163 21.60 -7.23 -57.24
CA SER A 163 22.74 -7.14 -58.15
C SER A 163 22.33 -6.21 -59.30
N VAL A 164 23.26 -5.40 -59.81
CA VAL A 164 23.00 -4.54 -60.99
C VAL A 164 22.59 -5.41 -62.19
N VAL A 165 23.04 -6.67 -62.22
CA VAL A 165 22.68 -7.68 -63.22
C VAL A 165 21.19 -8.04 -63.16
N ASP A 166 20.61 -8.20 -61.96
CA ASP A 166 19.16 -8.44 -61.76
C ASP A 166 18.26 -7.27 -62.24
N MET A 167 18.79 -6.04 -62.24
CA MET A 167 18.06 -4.86 -62.70
C MET A 167 18.02 -4.78 -64.23
N ALA A 168 19.11 -5.15 -64.90
CA ALA A 168 19.20 -5.16 -66.36
C ALA A 168 18.25 -6.20 -67.00
N SER A 169 18.08 -7.37 -66.37
CA SER A 169 17.16 -8.41 -66.84
C SER A 169 15.67 -8.02 -66.76
N ARG A 170 15.32 -6.98 -65.98
CA ARG A 170 13.95 -6.45 -65.87
C ARG A 170 13.69 -5.22 -66.74
N GLY A 171 14.56 -4.95 -67.72
CA GLY A 171 14.36 -3.90 -68.72
C GLY A 171 14.67 -2.48 -68.23
N TRP A 172 15.33 -2.32 -67.08
CA TRP A 172 15.77 -1.00 -66.64
C TRP A 172 17.00 -0.55 -67.43
N ARG A 173 16.92 0.60 -68.11
CA ARG A 173 18.08 1.26 -68.73
C ARG A 173 18.37 2.57 -67.99
N PRO A 174 19.64 2.85 -67.62
CA PRO A 174 20.00 4.15 -67.07
C PRO A 174 19.78 5.23 -68.14
N GLY A 175 19.21 6.37 -67.74
CA GLY A 175 18.96 7.51 -68.63
C GLY A 175 20.28 8.14 -69.12
N PRO A 176 20.28 8.80 -70.30
CA PRO A 176 21.47 9.46 -70.81
C PRO A 176 21.89 10.62 -69.90
N ALA A 177 23.21 10.80 -69.80
CA ALA A 177 23.85 11.86 -69.01
C ALA A 177 23.80 13.22 -69.73
#